data_AF-A0A352VKZ2-F1
#
_entry.id   AF-A0A352VKZ2-F1
#
_cell.length_a   1.000
_cell.length_b   1.000
_cell.length_c   1.000
_cell.angle_alpha   90.00
_cell.angle_beta   90.00
_cell.angle_gamma   90.00
#
_symmetry.space_group_name_H-M   'P 1'
#
loop_
_entity.id
_entity.type
_entity.pdbx_description
1 polymer ?
#
loop_
_entity_poly.entity_id
_entity_poly.type
_entity_poly.pdbx_seq_one_letter_code
_entity_poly.pdbx_strand_id
1 'polypeptide(L)'
;MLAILAAFGAQRQVGELTSGWDEYWAEREDEVGRIRLDAALQGLLAAGEVAADSLAGMAAALVGSQEQDASALQRLRVRYGASALALYDRQGQLILWDGEHRGKVPEAVQSGEQRYIYNDLPLFGYLYVTAAAPNGSVAVAAHLLRTDLPLEVGADVGDFRSEFLRETGETIRISAESPNVSEVVREFTVPGGERLLSVVIERPELAERVSTVMGRWQALVSMSLLLSWLLLAVGGPPRLAAGTVAAGSLLFLAAFLPLDQVDRLTALFGAGVFELPGPLPVSLGRFGLLALAGFTVIAVLPRPKLEIPFWAAGFISGLLFPLAILVTQGGLHAESLAGGRLEWIAYQGTLAAVLTLIVGSALAFTRARPEGNQGLGAAAMVVAIALAAAGATYVGLHRTLPIWWTALWCVPTSLAAASIGGWAGWQRPLVGWLMAGVLAGTAALPAAWQQQIAAEVARGTAQLTAIAAPEDLALRRGLLRLGEVADSLERAGKRDLDVMYGAWRGSGLADDAVPLRITIWREGSDSAEGLEAADELRIGVGTDRPGRIADIARDTHERGSSELFHLRWDDARYVIGVPLSRGRVLTAVGPAISTFASFRSALAALMRGGSG
;
A
#
# COMPACT_ATOMS: atom_id res chain seq x y z
N MET A 1 7.15 31.34 15.35
CA MET A 1 8.02 30.93 16.49
C MET A 1 8.09 29.41 16.62
N LEU A 2 6.97 28.69 16.78
CA LEU A 2 6.97 27.22 16.88
C LEU A 2 7.67 26.51 15.70
N ALA A 3 7.39 26.92 14.45
CA ALA A 3 8.06 26.36 13.27
C ALA A 3 9.60 26.55 13.28
N ILE A 4 10.08 27.67 13.83
CA ILE A 4 11.52 27.96 13.94
C ILE A 4 12.14 27.07 15.01
N LEU A 5 11.50 26.96 16.19
CA LEU A 5 11.96 26.07 17.26
C LEU A 5 11.99 24.60 16.79
N ALA A 6 10.99 24.18 16.02
CA ALA A 6 10.93 22.86 15.42
C ALA A 6 12.07 22.61 14.43
N ALA A 7 12.39 23.57 13.57
CA ALA A 7 13.51 23.46 12.64
C ALA A 7 14.87 23.35 13.37
N PHE A 8 15.10 24.14 14.42
CA PHE A 8 16.30 24.02 15.25
C PHE A 8 16.35 22.68 15.99
N GLY A 9 15.21 22.19 16.48
CA GLY A 9 15.09 20.86 17.08
C GLY A 9 15.46 19.75 16.10
N ALA A 10 14.98 19.84 14.86
CA ALA A 10 15.32 18.92 13.79
C ALA A 10 16.82 18.90 13.48
N GLN A 11 17.42 20.09 13.30
CA GLN A 11 18.85 20.21 13.00
C GLN A 11 19.71 19.66 14.14
N ARG A 12 19.33 19.94 15.40
CA ARG A 12 20.04 19.41 16.57
C ARG A 12 19.96 17.89 16.62
N GLN A 13 18.76 17.31 16.51
CA GLN A 13 18.57 15.87 16.61
C GLN A 13 19.26 15.11 15.48
N VAL A 14 19.21 15.63 14.25
CA VAL A 14 19.93 15.05 13.10
C VAL A 14 21.44 15.19 13.28
N GLY A 15 21.91 16.31 13.84
CA GLY A 15 23.31 16.49 14.21
C GLY A 15 23.77 15.45 15.22
N GLU A 16 23.02 15.26 16.31
CA GLU A 16 23.30 14.25 17.34
C GLU A 16 23.32 12.82 16.74
N LEU A 17 22.34 12.47 15.90
CA LEU A 17 22.26 11.17 15.22
C LEU A 17 23.45 10.92 14.28
N THR A 18 23.87 11.93 13.53
CA THR A 18 24.96 11.78 12.55
C THR A 18 26.34 11.74 13.21
N SER A 19 26.55 12.48 14.29
CA SER A 19 27.83 12.47 15.02
C SER A 19 27.96 11.31 16.02
N GLY A 20 26.84 10.80 16.54
CA GLY A 20 26.80 9.83 17.63
C GLY A 20 26.01 8.57 17.30
N TRP A 21 25.96 8.15 16.02
CA TRP A 21 25.11 7.04 15.57
C TRP A 21 25.32 5.73 16.36
N ASP A 22 26.58 5.36 16.62
CA ASP A 22 26.90 4.12 17.33
C ASP A 22 26.44 4.16 18.80
N GLU A 23 26.65 5.29 19.48
CA GLU A 23 26.22 5.50 20.87
C GLU A 23 24.70 5.57 20.99
N TYR A 24 24.05 6.32 20.09
CA TYR A 24 22.58 6.37 19.98
C TYR A 24 21.99 4.98 19.73
N TRP A 25 22.56 4.22 18.79
CA TRP A 25 22.05 2.88 18.50
C TRP A 25 22.27 1.93 19.68
N ALA A 26 23.41 1.98 20.36
CA ALA A 26 23.65 1.17 21.55
C ALA A 26 22.66 1.48 22.68
N GLU A 27 22.39 2.76 22.95
CA GLU A 27 21.39 3.18 23.94
C GLU A 27 19.98 2.73 23.53
N ARG A 28 19.63 2.88 22.25
CA ARG A 28 18.33 2.48 21.70
C ARG A 28 18.12 0.98 21.71
N GLU A 29 19.14 0.21 21.32
CA GLU A 29 19.15 -1.25 21.33
C GLU A 29 18.98 -1.77 22.76
N ASP A 30 19.63 -1.14 23.74
CA ASP A 30 19.46 -1.46 25.16
C ASP A 30 18.06 -1.06 25.68
N GLU A 31 17.58 0.16 25.43
CA GLU A 31 16.23 0.59 25.85
C GLU A 31 15.15 -0.33 25.26
N VAL A 32 15.14 -0.50 23.94
CA VAL A 32 14.11 -1.26 23.23
C VAL A 32 14.25 -2.74 23.54
N GLY A 33 15.47 -3.28 23.49
CA GLY A 33 15.64 -4.72 23.63
C GLY A 33 15.65 -5.22 25.08
N ARG A 34 16.16 -4.47 26.05
CA ARG A 34 16.19 -4.93 27.45
C ARG A 34 14.90 -4.62 28.17
N ILE A 35 14.32 -3.45 27.92
CA ILE A 35 13.14 -3.01 28.68
C ILE A 35 11.87 -3.42 27.94
N ARG A 36 11.73 -3.06 26.66
CA ARG A 36 10.45 -3.24 25.95
C ARG A 36 10.26 -4.65 25.41
N LEU A 37 11.27 -5.20 24.73
CA LEU A 37 11.19 -6.53 24.13
C LEU A 37 11.05 -7.62 25.19
N ASP A 38 11.86 -7.57 26.26
CA ASP A 38 11.77 -8.55 27.35
C ASP A 38 10.42 -8.46 28.07
N ALA A 39 9.96 -7.25 28.42
CA ALA A 39 8.65 -7.08 29.04
C ALA A 39 7.49 -7.54 28.13
N ALA A 40 7.59 -7.29 26.82
CA ALA A 40 6.57 -7.71 25.86
C ALA A 40 6.52 -9.23 25.68
N LEU A 41 7.68 -9.88 25.55
CA LEU A 41 7.77 -11.35 25.45
C LEU A 41 7.36 -12.04 26.75
N GLN A 42 7.76 -11.52 27.91
CA GLN A 42 7.32 -12.03 29.22
C GLN A 42 5.82 -11.83 29.42
N GLY A 43 5.28 -10.68 29.03
CA GLY A 43 3.84 -10.41 29.07
C GLY A 43 3.06 -11.39 28.18
N LEU A 44 3.55 -11.66 26.98
CA LEU A 44 2.97 -12.63 26.06
C LEU A 44 3.05 -14.06 26.60
N LEU A 45 4.19 -14.45 27.21
CA LEU A 45 4.34 -15.76 27.85
C LEU A 45 3.38 -15.92 29.03
N ALA A 46 3.31 -14.94 29.93
CA ALA A 46 2.42 -14.96 31.09
C ALA A 46 0.94 -14.99 30.67
N ALA A 47 0.57 -14.26 29.61
CA ALA A 47 -0.77 -14.33 29.06
C ALA A 47 -1.09 -15.73 28.52
N GLY A 48 -0.14 -16.35 27.81
CA GLY A 48 -0.25 -17.73 27.32
C GLY A 48 -0.37 -18.77 28.44
N GLU A 49 0.40 -18.61 29.53
CA GLU A 49 0.30 -19.47 30.73
C GLU A 49 -1.09 -19.40 31.35
N VAL A 50 -1.58 -18.19 31.63
CA VAL A 50 -2.91 -18.00 32.22
C VAL A 50 -4.00 -18.53 31.29
N ALA A 51 -3.85 -18.36 29.97
CA ALA A 51 -4.79 -18.91 29.00
C ALA A 51 -4.80 -20.44 29.01
N ALA A 52 -3.64 -21.09 28.88
CA ALA A 52 -3.53 -22.54 28.89
C ALA A 52 -4.04 -23.13 30.23
N ASP A 53 -3.66 -22.55 31.37
CA ASP A 53 -4.07 -23.03 32.70
C ASP A 53 -5.56 -22.84 32.95
N SER A 54 -6.13 -21.71 32.51
CA SER A 54 -7.57 -21.47 32.62
C SER A 54 -8.36 -22.45 31.77
N LEU A 55 -7.89 -22.75 30.55
CA LEU A 55 -8.53 -23.74 29.68
C LEU A 55 -8.41 -25.16 30.26
N ALA A 56 -7.25 -25.54 30.80
CA ALA A 56 -7.05 -26.81 31.47
C ALA A 56 -7.94 -26.97 32.72
N GLY A 57 -8.11 -25.89 33.50
CA GLY A 57 -9.01 -25.87 34.67
C GLY A 57 -10.48 -26.02 34.30
N MET A 58 -10.90 -25.52 33.13
CA MET A 58 -12.26 -25.67 32.60
C MET A 58 -12.51 -27.00 31.89
N ALA A 59 -11.46 -27.74 31.52
CA ALA A 59 -11.56 -28.97 30.70
C ALA A 59 -12.55 -30.01 31.24
N ALA A 60 -12.69 -30.14 32.57
CA ALA A 60 -13.65 -31.07 33.18
C ALA A 60 -15.11 -30.61 33.09
N ALA A 61 -15.35 -29.31 32.92
CA ALA A 61 -16.68 -28.69 32.85
C ALA A 61 -17.17 -28.49 31.39
N LEU A 62 -16.27 -28.57 30.40
CA LEU A 62 -16.54 -28.38 28.96
C LEU A 62 -17.25 -29.61 28.32
N VAL A 63 -18.27 -30.14 28.98
CA VAL A 63 -19.15 -31.24 28.49
C VAL A 63 -20.55 -30.68 28.13
N GLY A 64 -20.64 -29.37 27.89
CA GLY A 64 -21.90 -28.66 27.65
C GLY A 64 -22.38 -28.76 26.20
N SER A 65 -23.32 -27.91 25.81
CA SER A 65 -23.68 -27.71 24.40
C SER A 65 -22.53 -27.02 23.67
N GLN A 66 -22.09 -27.53 22.51
CA GLN A 66 -20.94 -27.03 21.72
C GLN A 66 -20.85 -25.49 21.58
N GLU A 67 -21.99 -24.78 21.49
CA GLU A 67 -22.04 -23.32 21.36
C GLU A 67 -21.54 -22.57 22.63
N GLN A 68 -21.83 -23.09 23.82
CA GLN A 68 -21.41 -22.47 25.09
C GLN A 68 -19.91 -22.64 25.32
N ASP A 69 -19.38 -23.82 24.97
CA ASP A 69 -17.96 -24.15 25.10
C ASP A 69 -17.12 -23.35 24.10
N ALA A 70 -17.58 -23.20 22.85
CA ALA A 70 -16.94 -22.33 21.85
C ALA A 70 -16.90 -20.86 22.29
N SER A 71 -18.00 -20.34 22.86
CA SER A 71 -18.09 -18.96 23.35
C SER A 71 -17.19 -18.71 24.59
N ALA A 72 -16.94 -19.74 25.41
CA ALA A 72 -16.01 -19.66 26.52
C ALA A 72 -14.55 -19.59 26.05
N LEU A 73 -14.18 -20.44 25.08
CA LEU A 73 -12.86 -20.41 24.45
C LEU A 73 -12.59 -19.08 23.75
N GLN A 74 -13.55 -18.57 22.97
CA GLN A 74 -13.40 -17.28 22.28
C GLN A 74 -13.15 -16.13 23.25
N ARG A 75 -13.87 -16.07 24.37
CA ARG A 75 -13.65 -15.05 25.41
C ARG A 75 -12.27 -15.18 26.04
N LEU A 76 -11.80 -16.41 26.26
CA LEU A 76 -10.46 -16.65 26.80
C LEU A 76 -9.38 -16.20 25.81
N ARG A 77 -9.52 -16.59 24.54
CA ARG A 77 -8.59 -16.24 23.46
C ARG A 77 -8.46 -14.74 23.29
N VAL A 78 -9.59 -14.03 23.17
CA VAL A 78 -9.62 -12.57 23.01
C VAL A 78 -9.06 -11.86 24.24
N ARG A 79 -9.33 -12.36 25.45
CA ARG A 79 -8.84 -11.76 26.70
C ARG A 79 -7.32 -11.82 26.83
N TYR A 80 -6.70 -12.92 26.41
CA TYR A 80 -5.26 -13.13 26.57
C TYR A 80 -4.47 -12.99 25.26
N GLY A 81 -5.12 -12.53 24.18
CA GLY A 81 -4.44 -12.24 22.91
C GLY A 81 -3.81 -13.46 22.24
N ALA A 82 -4.34 -14.66 22.47
CA ALA A 82 -3.85 -15.86 21.79
C ALA A 82 -4.31 -15.89 20.32
N SER A 83 -3.42 -16.31 19.42
CA SER A 83 -3.78 -16.50 18.01
C SER A 83 -4.74 -17.68 17.86
N ALA A 84 -4.49 -18.77 18.59
CA ALA A 84 -5.38 -19.90 18.71
C ALA A 84 -5.30 -20.55 20.10
N LEU A 85 -6.41 -21.17 20.52
CA LEU A 85 -6.52 -22.03 21.70
C LEU A 85 -7.06 -23.40 21.29
N ALA A 86 -6.49 -24.45 21.85
CA ALA A 86 -6.90 -25.81 21.58
C ALA A 86 -6.92 -26.66 22.85
N LEU A 87 -7.82 -27.64 22.91
CA LEU A 87 -7.83 -28.69 23.92
C LEU A 87 -7.68 -30.03 23.21
N TYR A 88 -6.66 -30.79 23.58
CA TYR A 88 -6.39 -32.14 23.09
C TYR A 88 -6.70 -33.18 24.17
N ASP A 89 -7.06 -34.39 23.78
CA ASP A 89 -7.17 -35.53 24.69
C ASP A 89 -5.78 -36.12 25.04
N ARG A 90 -5.76 -37.19 25.83
CA ARG A 90 -4.52 -37.88 26.23
C ARG A 90 -3.77 -38.50 25.05
N GLN A 91 -4.45 -38.71 23.93
CA GLN A 91 -3.91 -39.31 22.71
C GLN A 91 -3.49 -38.24 21.68
N GLY A 92 -3.57 -36.95 22.04
CA GLY A 92 -3.27 -35.83 21.15
C GLY A 92 -4.37 -35.56 20.11
N GLN A 93 -5.57 -36.12 20.27
CA GLN A 93 -6.70 -35.81 19.38
C GLN A 93 -7.40 -34.52 19.82
N LEU A 94 -7.80 -33.71 18.84
CA LEU A 94 -8.42 -32.42 19.08
C LEU A 94 -9.84 -32.60 19.63
N ILE A 95 -10.13 -31.99 20.78
CA ILE A 95 -11.46 -31.93 21.41
C ILE A 95 -12.15 -30.61 21.06
N LEU A 96 -11.45 -29.48 21.28
CA LEU A 96 -11.99 -28.13 21.10
C LEU A 96 -10.93 -27.21 20.49
N TRP A 97 -11.38 -26.26 19.68
CA TRP A 97 -10.55 -25.30 18.95
C TRP A 97 -11.22 -23.94 18.85
N ASP A 98 -10.47 -22.87 19.07
CA ASP A 98 -10.87 -21.50 18.71
C ASP A 98 -9.67 -20.68 18.22
N GLY A 99 -9.90 -19.83 17.22
CA GLY A 99 -8.90 -18.94 16.64
C GLY A 99 -8.24 -19.44 15.35
N GLU A 100 -7.20 -18.73 14.92
CA GLU A 100 -6.51 -18.97 13.66
C GLU A 100 -5.07 -19.45 13.91
N HIS A 101 -4.77 -20.63 13.40
CA HIS A 101 -3.41 -21.19 13.37
C HIS A 101 -3.10 -21.68 11.96
N ARG A 102 -1.86 -21.46 11.52
CA ARG A 102 -1.42 -21.80 10.17
C ARG A 102 -0.38 -22.92 10.26
N GLY A 103 -0.74 -24.08 9.70
CA GLY A 103 0.07 -25.30 9.73
C GLY A 103 -0.42 -26.33 10.74
N LYS A 104 0.24 -27.50 10.79
CA LYS A 104 -0.07 -28.54 11.79
C LYS A 104 0.56 -28.15 13.13
N VAL A 105 -0.20 -28.22 14.22
CA VAL A 105 0.34 -28.09 15.58
C VAL A 105 1.31 -29.25 15.84
N PRO A 106 2.55 -29.03 16.33
CA PRO A 106 3.51 -30.11 16.56
C PRO A 106 2.99 -31.18 17.52
N GLU A 107 3.33 -32.45 17.28
CA GLU A 107 2.85 -33.57 18.11
C GLU A 107 3.28 -33.43 19.57
N ALA A 108 4.50 -32.97 19.84
CA ALA A 108 5.00 -32.68 21.19
C ALA A 108 4.18 -31.60 21.93
N VAL A 109 3.52 -30.69 21.20
CA VAL A 109 2.60 -29.69 21.76
C VAL A 109 1.25 -30.32 22.06
N GLN A 110 0.75 -31.18 21.16
CA GLN A 110 -0.53 -31.88 21.33
C GLN A 110 -0.49 -32.86 22.51
N SER A 111 0.63 -33.53 22.74
CA SER A 111 0.86 -34.46 23.86
C SER A 111 1.20 -33.75 25.17
N GLY A 112 1.47 -32.43 25.15
CA GLY A 112 1.84 -31.66 26.33
C GLY A 112 3.18 -32.08 26.94
N GLU A 113 4.10 -32.62 26.14
CA GLU A 113 5.42 -33.10 26.61
C GLU A 113 6.24 -32.00 27.26
N GLN A 114 6.14 -30.76 26.75
CA GLN A 114 6.80 -29.60 27.29
C GLN A 114 5.81 -28.46 27.50
N ARG A 115 6.01 -27.73 28.62
CA ARG A 115 5.21 -26.55 28.96
C ARG A 115 5.35 -25.43 27.94
N TYR A 116 6.54 -25.25 27.36
CA TYR A 116 6.83 -24.17 26.42
C TYR A 116 7.55 -24.73 25.19
N ILE A 117 7.07 -24.40 24.00
CA ILE A 117 7.71 -24.81 22.74
C ILE A 117 7.66 -23.62 21.79
N TYR A 118 8.81 -23.21 21.24
CA TYR A 118 8.84 -22.38 20.05
C TYR A 118 9.07 -23.27 18.84
N ASN A 119 8.15 -23.25 17.87
CA ASN A 119 8.31 -23.98 16.63
C ASN A 119 8.30 -23.02 15.45
N ASP A 120 9.32 -23.17 14.62
CA ASP A 120 9.60 -22.25 13.54
C ASP A 120 9.23 -22.89 12.20
N LEU A 121 8.05 -22.55 11.67
CA LEU A 121 7.60 -22.99 10.34
C LEU A 121 8.12 -22.01 9.28
N PRO A 122 8.17 -22.41 7.99
CA PRO A 122 8.71 -21.56 6.92
C PRO A 122 8.07 -20.18 6.78
N LEU A 123 6.78 -20.06 7.14
CA LEU A 123 6.01 -18.82 7.05
C LEU A 123 5.68 -18.19 8.41
N PHE A 124 5.61 -19.01 9.46
CA PHE A 124 4.97 -18.67 10.72
C PHE A 124 5.77 -19.26 11.87
N GLY A 125 6.26 -18.42 12.77
CA GLY A 125 6.87 -18.88 14.03
C GLY A 125 5.85 -18.77 15.16
N TYR A 126 5.54 -19.89 15.81
CA TYR A 126 4.58 -19.94 16.92
C TYR A 126 5.27 -20.26 18.24
N LEU A 127 4.89 -19.52 19.28
CA LEU A 127 5.15 -19.88 20.67
C LEU A 127 3.93 -20.60 21.23
N TYR A 128 4.14 -21.80 21.75
CA TYR A 128 3.13 -22.63 22.38
C TYR A 128 3.34 -22.68 23.88
N VAL A 129 2.24 -22.57 24.62
CA VAL A 129 2.19 -22.84 26.06
C VAL A 129 1.17 -23.94 26.31
N THR A 130 1.56 -25.02 27.00
CA THR A 130 0.72 -26.20 27.23
C THR A 130 0.37 -26.38 28.71
N ALA A 131 -0.83 -26.83 29.03
CA ALA A 131 -1.25 -27.11 30.40
C ALA A 131 -2.00 -28.44 30.47
N ALA A 132 -1.55 -29.33 31.38
CA ALA A 132 -2.24 -30.59 31.60
C ALA A 132 -3.47 -30.37 32.51
N ALA A 133 -4.63 -30.87 32.06
CA ALA A 133 -5.86 -30.86 32.82
C ALA A 133 -5.95 -32.10 33.74
N PRO A 134 -6.77 -32.05 34.82
CA PRO A 134 -6.92 -33.18 35.76
C PRO A 134 -7.43 -34.48 35.14
N ASN A 135 -8.16 -34.39 34.02
CA ASN A 135 -8.66 -35.54 33.25
C ASN A 135 -7.61 -36.13 32.28
N GLY A 136 -6.42 -35.52 32.20
CA GLY A 136 -5.32 -35.87 31.30
C GLY A 136 -5.38 -35.20 29.92
N SER A 137 -6.38 -34.36 29.64
CA SER A 137 -6.39 -33.51 28.44
C SER A 137 -5.27 -32.47 28.49
N VAL A 138 -4.85 -31.97 27.34
CA VAL A 138 -3.81 -30.94 27.21
C VAL A 138 -4.42 -29.69 26.59
N ALA A 139 -4.43 -28.60 27.35
CA ALA A 139 -4.77 -27.28 26.84
C ALA A 139 -3.53 -26.63 26.21
N VAL A 140 -3.71 -25.97 25.07
CA VAL A 140 -2.64 -25.34 24.30
C VAL A 140 -3.05 -23.92 23.97
N ALA A 141 -2.18 -22.96 24.28
CA ALA A 141 -2.25 -21.60 23.78
C ALA A 141 -1.14 -21.35 22.76
N ALA A 142 -1.51 -20.87 21.58
CA ALA A 142 -0.56 -20.56 20.50
C ALA A 142 -0.55 -19.05 20.23
N HIS A 143 0.65 -18.46 20.24
CA HIS A 143 0.89 -17.06 19.89
C HIS A 143 1.78 -16.98 18.66
N LEU A 144 1.32 -16.25 17.64
CA LEU A 144 2.08 -15.99 16.42
C LEU A 144 3.15 -14.92 16.67
N LEU A 145 4.42 -15.33 16.68
CA LEU A 145 5.53 -14.42 16.95
C LEU A 145 6.07 -13.74 15.70
N ARG A 146 6.17 -14.47 14.60
CA ARG A 146 6.65 -13.92 13.33
C ARG A 146 5.86 -14.44 12.15
N THR A 147 5.62 -13.56 11.19
CA THR A 147 5.26 -13.91 9.83
C THR A 147 6.37 -13.49 8.90
N ASP A 148 6.63 -14.33 7.91
CA ASP A 148 7.51 -13.98 6.81
C ASP A 148 6.73 -13.32 5.65
N LEU A 149 5.51 -12.84 5.92
CA LEU A 149 4.67 -12.14 4.94
C LEU A 149 5.15 -10.68 4.75
N PRO A 150 4.85 -10.04 3.61
CA PRO A 150 5.06 -8.60 3.43
C PRO A 150 4.41 -7.80 4.57
N LEU A 151 5.02 -6.69 4.99
CA LEU A 151 4.61 -5.90 6.18
C LEU A 151 3.12 -5.55 6.21
N GLU A 152 2.55 -5.11 5.08
CA GLU A 152 1.12 -4.77 4.97
C GLU A 152 0.21 -5.96 5.29
N VAL A 153 0.64 -7.16 4.91
CA VAL A 153 -0.10 -8.41 5.11
C VAL A 153 0.17 -9.00 6.50
N GLY A 154 1.42 -8.97 6.96
CA GLY A 154 1.79 -9.45 8.30
C GLY A 154 1.05 -8.70 9.40
N ALA A 155 0.92 -7.37 9.25
CA ALA A 155 0.18 -6.53 10.17
C ALA A 155 -1.30 -6.95 10.31
N ASP A 156 -1.95 -7.36 9.22
CA ASP A 156 -3.34 -7.84 9.24
C ASP A 156 -3.49 -9.21 9.92
N VAL A 157 -2.44 -10.04 9.87
CA VAL A 157 -2.42 -11.38 10.51
C VAL A 157 -2.16 -11.28 12.02
N GLY A 158 -1.68 -10.14 12.50
CA GLY A 158 -1.51 -9.86 13.93
C GLY A 158 -0.33 -10.60 14.56
N ASP A 159 0.81 -10.66 13.88
CA ASP A 159 2.04 -11.23 14.45
C ASP A 159 2.76 -10.25 15.37
N PHE A 160 3.41 -10.79 16.40
CA PHE A 160 4.16 -10.01 17.40
C PHE A 160 5.22 -9.11 16.75
N ARG A 161 5.93 -9.56 15.72
CA ARG A 161 6.93 -8.75 15.00
C ARG A 161 6.33 -7.46 14.44
N SER A 162 5.19 -7.52 13.75
CA SER A 162 4.57 -6.33 13.15
C SER A 162 3.98 -5.41 14.21
N GLU A 163 3.43 -5.97 15.28
CA GLU A 163 2.96 -5.19 16.43
C GLU A 163 4.11 -4.45 17.12
N PHE A 164 5.23 -5.13 17.36
CA PHE A 164 6.42 -4.56 17.95
C PHE A 164 7.01 -3.43 17.10
N LEU A 165 7.08 -3.61 15.77
CA LEU A 165 7.50 -2.57 14.84
C LEU A 165 6.59 -1.34 14.90
N ARG A 166 5.27 -1.53 14.96
CA ARG A 166 4.31 -0.43 15.06
C ARG A 166 4.44 0.34 16.37
N GLU A 167 4.71 -0.33 17.49
CA GLU A 167 4.82 0.29 18.81
C GLU A 167 6.18 0.96 19.07
N THR A 168 7.26 0.32 18.63
CA THR A 168 8.63 0.77 18.94
C THR A 168 9.30 1.50 17.77
N GLY A 169 8.84 1.26 16.54
CA GLY A 169 9.49 1.72 15.32
C GLY A 169 10.75 0.92 14.96
N GLU A 170 10.95 -0.25 15.58
CA GLU A 170 12.13 -1.10 15.36
C GLU A 170 11.74 -2.48 14.79
N THR A 171 12.50 -2.96 13.81
CA THR A 171 12.30 -4.28 13.22
C THR A 171 13.03 -5.34 14.04
N ILE A 172 12.39 -6.49 14.25
CA ILE A 172 12.99 -7.62 14.96
C ILE A 172 13.01 -8.88 14.11
N ARG A 173 14.07 -9.67 14.25
CA ARG A 173 14.19 -10.99 13.65
C ARG A 173 14.15 -12.04 14.74
N ILE A 174 13.19 -12.96 14.63
CA ILE A 174 12.97 -14.05 15.59
C ILE A 174 13.35 -15.36 14.90
N SER A 175 14.13 -16.20 15.57
CA SER A 175 14.56 -17.50 15.04
C SER A 175 14.70 -18.55 16.14
N ALA A 176 14.50 -19.82 15.79
CA ALA A 176 14.75 -20.93 16.72
C ALA A 176 16.25 -21.21 16.89
N GLU A 177 17.03 -20.96 15.84
CA GLU A 177 18.49 -21.11 15.84
C GLU A 177 19.17 -19.79 16.25
N SER A 178 20.35 -19.86 16.86
CA SER A 178 21.16 -18.66 17.11
C SER A 178 21.76 -18.16 15.79
N PRO A 179 21.63 -16.86 15.47
CA PRO A 179 22.37 -16.25 14.38
C PRO A 179 23.89 -16.39 14.56
N ASN A 180 24.65 -16.27 13.47
CA ASN A 180 26.11 -16.24 13.51
C ASN A 180 26.64 -15.05 14.34
N VAL A 181 27.86 -15.21 14.85
CA VAL A 181 28.52 -14.52 15.98
C VAL A 181 28.69 -12.98 15.86
N SER A 182 28.20 -12.32 14.81
CA SER A 182 28.39 -10.87 14.59
C SER A 182 27.24 -9.97 15.05
N GLU A 183 26.11 -10.52 15.51
CA GLU A 183 24.93 -9.75 15.92
C GLU A 183 24.70 -9.82 17.43
N VAL A 184 24.11 -8.78 18.03
CA VAL A 184 23.67 -8.79 19.42
C VAL A 184 22.41 -9.66 19.52
N VAL A 185 22.62 -10.94 19.82
CA VAL A 185 21.55 -11.92 19.96
C VAL A 185 21.00 -11.88 21.38
N ARG A 186 19.69 -11.66 21.53
CA ARG A 186 19.00 -11.87 22.80
C ARG A 186 18.34 -13.22 22.82
N GLU A 187 18.68 -14.02 23.82
CA GLU A 187 18.07 -15.33 24.04
C GLU A 187 16.89 -15.18 24.99
N PHE A 188 15.73 -15.67 24.57
CA PHE A 188 14.55 -15.74 25.42
C PHE A 188 14.51 -17.11 26.09
N THR A 189 14.57 -17.11 27.42
CA THR A 189 14.64 -18.33 28.25
C THR A 189 13.38 -18.54 29.07
N VAL A 190 12.98 -19.79 29.28
CA VAL A 190 11.84 -20.14 30.16
C VAL A 190 12.18 -19.97 31.64
N PRO A 191 11.14 -19.90 32.52
CA PRO A 191 11.30 -20.12 33.95
C PRO A 191 11.89 -21.52 34.23
N GLY A 192 13.22 -21.62 34.27
CA GLY A 192 13.94 -22.90 34.30
C GLY A 192 15.30 -22.86 33.58
N GLY A 193 15.56 -21.83 32.77
CA GLY A 193 16.88 -21.54 32.17
C GLY A 193 17.13 -22.16 30.79
N GLU A 194 16.19 -22.93 30.25
CA GLU A 194 16.28 -23.42 28.88
C GLU A 194 15.92 -22.33 27.86
N ARG A 195 16.66 -22.28 26.74
CA ARG A 195 16.45 -21.29 25.68
C ARG A 195 15.34 -21.74 24.74
N LEU A 196 14.36 -20.87 24.50
CA LEU A 196 13.29 -21.10 23.52
C LEU A 196 13.61 -20.56 22.14
N LEU A 197 14.07 -19.31 22.08
CA LEU A 197 14.23 -18.59 20.82
C LEU A 197 15.30 -17.51 20.93
N SER A 198 15.78 -17.05 19.78
CA SER A 198 16.67 -15.92 19.63
C SER A 198 15.94 -14.75 18.97
N VAL A 199 16.17 -13.54 19.48
CA VAL A 199 15.67 -12.30 18.89
C VAL A 199 16.83 -11.35 18.64
N VAL A 200 16.87 -10.79 17.44
CA VAL A 200 17.80 -9.73 17.05
C VAL A 200 17.00 -8.49 16.69
N ILE A 201 17.43 -7.33 17.19
CA ILE A 201 16.90 -6.04 16.73
C ILE A 201 17.70 -5.65 15.50
N GLU A 202 17.02 -5.50 14.36
CA GLU A 202 17.70 -5.16 13.12
C GLU A 202 18.16 -3.70 13.17
N ARG A 203 19.46 -3.50 12.99
CA ARG A 203 20.05 -2.16 12.94
C ARG A 203 19.70 -1.49 11.60
N PRO A 204 18.91 -0.41 11.59
CA PRO A 204 18.61 0.29 10.35
C PRO A 204 19.83 1.06 9.86
N GLU A 205 19.81 1.45 8.59
CA GLU A 205 20.83 2.35 8.08
C GLU A 205 20.67 3.77 8.65
N LEU A 206 21.79 4.47 8.87
CA LEU A 206 21.78 5.86 9.35
C LEU A 206 20.90 6.74 8.44
N ALA A 207 21.00 6.55 7.12
CA ALA A 207 20.24 7.33 6.15
C ALA A 207 18.72 7.14 6.31
N GLU A 208 18.28 5.91 6.60
CA GLU A 208 16.88 5.55 6.82
C GLU A 208 16.34 6.15 8.13
N ARG A 209 17.15 6.11 9.20
CA ARG A 209 16.75 6.75 10.46
C ARG A 209 16.64 8.27 10.32
N VAL A 210 17.62 8.90 9.66
CA VAL A 210 17.64 10.34 9.43
C VAL A 210 16.45 10.78 8.59
N SER A 211 16.10 10.04 7.54
CA SER A 211 14.94 10.36 6.70
C SER A 211 13.64 10.27 7.49
N THR A 212 13.48 9.23 8.32
CA THR A 212 12.31 9.05 9.20
C THR A 212 12.16 10.19 10.21
N VAL A 213 13.26 10.56 10.88
CA VAL A 213 13.26 11.66 11.87
C VAL A 213 13.00 13.00 11.18
N MET A 214 13.64 13.22 10.03
CA MET A 214 13.47 14.44 9.25
C MET A 214 12.02 14.60 8.77
N GLY A 215 11.38 13.52 8.27
CA GLY A 215 9.99 13.55 7.83
C GLY A 215 9.02 13.99 8.93
N ARG A 216 9.19 13.47 10.15
CA ARG A 216 8.37 13.88 11.32
C ARG A 216 8.52 15.37 11.63
N TRP A 217 9.76 15.88 11.63
CA TRP A 217 10.02 17.30 11.86
C TRP A 217 9.48 18.18 10.73
N GLN A 218 9.65 17.76 9.49
CA GLN A 218 9.13 18.48 8.33
C GLN A 218 7.61 18.57 8.35
N ALA A 219 6.92 17.50 8.75
CA ALA A 219 5.47 17.53 8.96
C ALA A 219 5.07 18.56 10.04
N LEU A 220 5.75 18.59 11.18
CA LEU A 220 5.47 19.53 12.26
C LEU A 220 5.74 20.99 11.87
N VAL A 221 6.86 21.24 11.19
CA VAL A 221 7.20 22.56 10.63
C VAL A 221 6.14 22.99 9.61
N SER A 222 5.75 22.08 8.71
CA SER A 222 4.76 22.37 7.66
C SER A 222 3.39 22.71 8.24
N MET A 223 2.90 21.91 9.19
CA MET A 223 1.64 22.18 9.89
C MET A 223 1.69 23.50 10.68
N SER A 224 2.82 23.79 11.32
CA SER A 224 3.01 25.05 12.05
C SER A 224 3.01 26.26 11.11
N LEU A 225 3.62 26.15 9.92
CA LEU A 225 3.62 27.20 8.92
C LEU A 225 2.23 27.43 8.32
N LEU A 226 1.50 26.36 8.00
CA LEU A 226 0.11 26.44 7.52
C LEU A 226 -0.82 27.07 8.58
N LEU A 227 -0.68 26.68 9.85
CA LEU A 227 -1.44 27.27 10.93
C LEU A 227 -1.08 28.75 11.12
N SER A 228 0.19 29.10 11.04
CA SER A 228 0.65 30.49 11.14
C SER A 228 0.12 31.33 9.97
N TRP A 229 0.03 30.76 8.78
CA TRP A 229 -0.62 31.40 7.63
C TRP A 229 -2.12 31.58 7.83
N LEU A 230 -2.82 30.57 8.34
CA LEU A 230 -4.26 30.66 8.63
C LEU A 230 -4.57 31.76 9.64
N LEU A 231 -3.75 31.86 10.70
CA LEU A 231 -3.87 32.92 11.71
C LEU A 231 -3.59 34.30 11.11
N LEU A 232 -2.62 34.42 10.19
CA LEU A 232 -2.35 35.66 9.46
C LEU A 232 -3.54 36.05 8.57
N ALA A 233 -4.11 35.08 7.85
CA ALA A 233 -5.21 35.30 6.92
C ALA A 233 -6.51 35.70 7.62
N VAL A 234 -6.80 35.14 8.79
CA VAL A 234 -8.04 35.39 9.56
C VAL A 234 -7.89 36.57 10.54
N GLY A 235 -6.73 36.72 11.16
CA GLY A 235 -6.49 37.69 12.24
C GLY A 235 -5.89 39.03 11.80
N GLY A 236 -5.50 39.17 10.53
CA GLY A 236 -4.91 40.41 10.01
C GLY A 236 -5.91 41.58 9.96
N PRO A 237 -5.49 42.83 10.22
CA PRO A 237 -6.34 43.99 10.01
C PRO A 237 -6.76 44.06 8.53
N PRO A 238 -7.99 44.50 8.20
CA PRO A 238 -8.50 44.55 6.82
C PRO A 238 -7.83 45.68 6.03
N ARG A 239 -6.55 45.49 5.72
CA ARG A 239 -5.70 46.40 4.95
C ARG A 239 -5.21 45.65 3.72
N LEU A 240 -5.16 46.32 2.57
CA LEU A 240 -4.64 45.76 1.32
C LEU A 240 -3.21 45.18 1.46
N ALA A 241 -2.38 45.82 2.29
CA ALA A 241 -1.04 45.32 2.62
C ALA A 241 -1.05 43.97 3.36
N ALA A 242 -1.99 43.76 4.30
CA ALA A 242 -2.09 42.50 5.03
C ALA A 242 -2.58 41.36 4.11
N GLY A 243 -3.55 41.66 3.24
CA GLY A 243 -4.05 40.68 2.28
C GLY A 243 -3.01 40.28 1.22
N THR A 244 -2.21 41.22 0.73
CA THR A 244 -1.13 40.93 -0.24
C THR A 244 -0.01 40.11 0.39
N VAL A 245 0.37 40.39 1.65
CA VAL A 245 1.34 39.57 2.39
C VAL A 245 0.77 38.16 2.66
N ALA A 246 -0.50 38.03 3.03
CA ALA A 246 -1.13 36.72 3.24
C ALA A 246 -1.21 35.90 1.96
N ALA A 247 -1.57 36.52 0.83
CA ALA A 247 -1.65 35.81 -0.45
C ALA A 247 -0.25 35.45 -1.00
N GLY A 248 0.73 36.36 -0.86
CA GLY A 248 2.12 36.09 -1.25
C GLY A 248 2.78 35.00 -0.41
N SER A 249 2.52 34.97 0.89
CA SER A 249 2.99 33.88 1.76
C SER A 249 2.30 32.55 1.47
N LEU A 250 1.02 32.54 1.04
CA LEU A 250 0.38 31.31 0.57
C LEU A 250 1.06 30.74 -0.67
N LEU A 251 1.41 31.59 -1.65
CA LEU A 251 2.17 31.15 -2.83
C LEU A 251 3.53 30.57 -2.45
N PHE A 252 4.23 31.21 -1.52
CA PHE A 252 5.51 30.72 -1.03
C PHE A 252 5.37 29.34 -0.35
N LEU A 253 4.36 29.18 0.51
CA LEU A 253 4.09 27.88 1.14
C LEU A 253 3.69 26.83 0.09
N ALA A 254 2.78 27.16 -0.84
CA ALA A 254 2.39 26.23 -1.91
C ALA A 254 3.58 25.76 -2.76
N ALA A 255 4.55 26.64 -3.02
CA ALA A 255 5.73 26.32 -3.81
C ALA A 255 6.76 25.44 -3.07
N PHE A 256 7.03 25.73 -1.79
CA PHE A 256 8.21 25.19 -1.09
C PHE A 256 7.89 24.21 0.05
N LEU A 257 6.62 24.05 0.44
CA LEU A 257 6.27 23.15 1.53
C LEU A 257 6.40 21.68 1.10
N PRO A 258 7.14 20.83 1.84
CA PRO A 258 7.37 19.42 1.51
C PRO A 258 6.15 18.56 1.92
N LEU A 259 5.02 18.78 1.25
CA LEU A 259 3.76 18.08 1.53
C LEU A 259 3.76 16.61 1.09
N ASP A 260 4.72 16.22 0.26
CA ASP A 260 4.97 14.85 -0.18
C ASP A 260 5.42 13.92 0.96
N GLN A 261 6.04 14.46 2.01
CA GLN A 261 6.51 13.72 3.18
C GLN A 261 5.43 13.44 4.23
N VAL A 262 4.21 13.92 4.01
CA VAL A 262 3.07 13.60 4.86
C VAL A 262 2.39 12.37 4.25
N ASP A 263 2.45 11.21 4.91
CA ASP A 263 1.98 9.92 4.38
C ASP A 263 0.59 9.98 3.73
N ARG A 264 -0.35 10.73 4.32
CA ARG A 264 -1.71 10.89 3.79
C ARG A 264 -1.81 11.74 2.51
N LEU A 265 -0.80 12.57 2.23
CA LEU A 265 -0.74 13.49 1.09
C LEU A 265 0.22 13.01 0.00
N THR A 266 1.06 12.00 0.28
CA THR A 266 2.05 11.46 -0.66
C THR A 266 1.44 11.05 -2.00
N ALA A 267 0.22 10.49 -2.01
CA ALA A 267 -0.49 10.14 -3.24
C ALA A 267 -0.76 11.34 -4.17
N LEU A 268 -0.94 12.54 -3.61
CA LEU A 268 -1.24 13.76 -4.37
C LEU A 268 -0.01 14.61 -4.67
N PHE A 269 0.98 14.58 -3.77
CA PHE A 269 2.17 15.43 -3.83
C PHE A 269 3.44 14.70 -4.31
N GLY A 270 3.39 13.38 -4.44
CA GLY A 270 4.45 12.59 -5.07
C GLY A 270 4.45 12.72 -6.60
N ALA A 271 5.60 12.38 -7.22
CA ALA A 271 5.77 12.42 -8.67
C ALA A 271 5.09 11.26 -9.42
N GLY A 272 4.65 10.20 -8.72
CA GLY A 272 4.16 8.97 -9.36
C GLY A 272 2.89 9.13 -10.21
N VAL A 273 2.09 10.18 -9.98
CA VAL A 273 0.80 10.40 -10.69
C VAL A 273 0.95 11.44 -11.80
N PHE A 274 1.75 12.47 -11.56
CA PHE A 274 1.85 13.64 -12.42
C PHE A 274 3.17 14.38 -12.17
N GLU A 275 3.82 14.79 -13.24
CA GLU A 275 4.98 15.67 -13.22
C GLU A 275 4.87 16.69 -14.35
N LEU A 276 4.71 17.97 -14.01
CA LEU A 276 4.60 19.02 -15.02
C LEU A 276 5.89 19.08 -15.87
N PRO A 277 5.82 19.06 -17.21
CA PRO A 277 7.00 19.15 -18.06
C PRO A 277 7.71 20.51 -17.86
N GLY A 278 8.91 20.47 -17.27
CA GLY A 278 9.69 21.67 -16.96
C GLY A 278 10.95 21.37 -16.15
N PRO A 279 11.76 22.41 -15.83
CA PRO A 279 13.01 22.24 -15.06
C PRO A 279 12.79 21.95 -13.57
N LEU A 280 11.55 22.08 -13.08
CA LEU A 280 11.18 21.81 -11.69
C LEU A 280 10.08 20.74 -11.68
N PRO A 281 10.26 19.61 -10.97
CA PRO A 281 9.22 18.60 -10.82
C PRO A 281 8.07 19.19 -9.99
N VAL A 282 6.93 19.44 -10.63
CA VAL A 282 5.71 19.90 -9.95
C VAL A 282 4.69 18.77 -9.98
N SER A 283 4.38 18.24 -8.80
CA SER A 283 3.34 17.23 -8.61
C SER A 283 1.93 17.80 -8.76
N LEU A 284 0.94 16.91 -8.92
CA LEU A 284 -0.46 17.30 -9.13
C LEU A 284 -0.98 18.21 -8.01
N GLY A 285 -0.78 17.79 -6.75
CA GLY A 285 -1.21 18.54 -5.57
C GLY A 285 -0.54 19.91 -5.50
N ARG A 286 0.76 20.00 -5.82
CA ARG A 286 1.50 21.27 -5.83
C ARG A 286 1.00 22.19 -6.94
N PHE A 287 0.70 21.65 -8.12
CA PHE A 287 0.13 22.42 -9.23
C PHE A 287 -1.25 22.99 -8.86
N GLY A 288 -2.13 22.18 -8.26
CA GLY A 288 -3.43 22.62 -7.75
C GLY A 288 -3.32 23.67 -6.64
N LEU A 289 -2.41 23.50 -5.68
CA LEU A 289 -2.17 24.48 -4.63
C LEU A 289 -1.66 25.81 -5.18
N LEU A 290 -0.75 25.79 -6.16
CA LEU A 290 -0.25 27.00 -6.80
C LEU A 290 -1.36 27.73 -7.56
N ALA A 291 -2.26 26.99 -8.24
CA ALA A 291 -3.42 27.58 -8.90
C ALA A 291 -4.38 28.23 -7.90
N LEU A 292 -4.68 27.55 -6.80
CA LEU A 292 -5.54 28.07 -5.73
C LEU A 292 -4.90 29.28 -5.02
N ALA A 293 -3.60 29.24 -4.76
CA ALA A 293 -2.86 30.35 -4.19
C ALA A 293 -2.83 31.55 -5.15
N GLY A 294 -2.63 31.32 -6.45
CA GLY A 294 -2.73 32.35 -7.49
C GLY A 294 -4.11 33.02 -7.51
N PHE A 295 -5.18 32.25 -7.35
CA PHE A 295 -6.55 32.77 -7.21
C PHE A 295 -6.65 33.76 -6.05
N THR A 296 -6.11 33.42 -4.87
CA THR A 296 -6.16 34.30 -3.69
C THR A 296 -5.38 35.60 -3.90
N VAL A 297 -4.25 35.54 -4.60
CA VAL A 297 -3.41 36.71 -4.90
C VAL A 297 -4.13 37.67 -5.82
N ILE A 298 -4.71 37.16 -6.92
CA ILE A 298 -5.43 37.98 -7.90
C ILE A 298 -6.72 38.56 -7.29
N ALA A 299 -7.39 37.83 -6.39
CA ALA A 299 -8.58 38.32 -5.70
C ALA A 299 -8.29 39.52 -4.77
N VAL A 300 -7.08 39.63 -4.23
CA VAL A 300 -6.70 40.64 -3.22
C VAL A 300 -5.92 41.82 -3.82
N LEU A 301 -5.30 41.64 -4.99
CA LEU A 301 -4.60 42.72 -5.69
C LEU A 301 -5.55 43.87 -6.06
N PRO A 302 -5.12 45.14 -5.91
CA PRO A 302 -5.91 46.28 -6.35
C PRO A 302 -6.17 46.18 -7.84
N ARG A 303 -7.40 46.54 -8.25
CA ARG A 303 -7.82 46.36 -9.64
C ARG A 303 -6.86 47.09 -10.59
N PRO A 304 -6.42 46.41 -11.66
CA PRO A 304 -5.52 46.99 -12.64
C PRO A 304 -6.22 48.14 -13.37
N LYS A 305 -5.44 49.16 -13.77
CA LYS A 305 -5.94 50.26 -14.60
C LYS A 305 -6.32 49.80 -16.02
N LEU A 306 -5.88 48.61 -16.41
CA LEU A 306 -6.15 48.01 -17.71
C LEU A 306 -7.52 47.31 -17.66
N GLU A 307 -8.50 47.87 -18.34
CA GLU A 307 -9.84 47.29 -18.47
C GLU A 307 -10.00 46.64 -19.85
N ILE A 308 -10.38 45.36 -19.87
CA ILE A 308 -10.65 44.64 -21.12
C ILE A 308 -12.16 44.61 -21.45
N PRO A 309 -12.55 44.61 -22.73
CA PRO A 309 -13.95 44.46 -23.12
C PRO A 309 -14.42 43.01 -22.90
N PHE A 310 -15.74 42.82 -22.71
CA PHE A 310 -16.34 41.52 -22.38
C PHE A 310 -16.04 40.40 -23.41
N TRP A 311 -15.95 40.73 -24.71
CA TRP A 311 -15.61 39.77 -25.75
C TRP A 311 -14.15 39.31 -25.67
N ALA A 312 -13.24 40.16 -25.17
CA ALA A 312 -11.85 39.80 -24.99
C ALA A 312 -11.70 38.79 -23.84
N ALA A 313 -12.51 38.89 -22.78
CA ALA A 313 -12.55 37.89 -21.71
C ALA A 313 -12.94 36.50 -22.26
N GLY A 314 -13.94 36.44 -23.14
CA GLY A 314 -14.30 35.21 -23.84
C GLY A 314 -13.18 34.67 -24.73
N PHE A 315 -12.55 35.54 -25.52
CA PHE A 315 -11.44 35.16 -26.39
C PHE A 315 -10.25 34.60 -25.61
N ILE A 316 -9.89 35.23 -24.48
CA ILE A 316 -8.84 34.76 -23.58
C ILE A 316 -9.13 33.35 -23.09
N SER A 317 -10.35 33.08 -22.58
CA SER A 317 -10.74 31.73 -22.16
C SER A 317 -10.71 30.73 -23.32
N GLY A 318 -11.23 31.11 -24.49
CA GLY A 318 -11.26 30.24 -25.67
C GLY A 318 -9.87 29.85 -26.16
N LEU A 319 -8.87 30.72 -26.00
CA LEU A 319 -7.48 30.46 -26.37
C LEU A 319 -6.72 29.69 -25.28
N LEU A 320 -6.86 30.11 -24.02
CA LEU A 320 -6.07 29.57 -22.91
C LEU A 320 -6.61 28.24 -22.36
N PHE A 321 -7.90 27.94 -22.51
CA PHE A 321 -8.47 26.66 -22.05
C PHE A 321 -7.83 25.45 -22.76
N PRO A 322 -7.80 25.39 -24.11
CA PRO A 322 -7.11 24.31 -24.81
C PRO A 322 -5.63 24.20 -24.39
N LEU A 323 -4.94 25.34 -24.25
CA LEU A 323 -3.51 25.36 -23.90
C LEU A 323 -3.28 24.84 -22.48
N ALA A 324 -4.07 25.29 -21.49
CA ALA A 324 -3.96 24.85 -20.11
C ALA A 324 -4.25 23.34 -19.99
N ILE A 325 -5.23 22.84 -20.74
CA ILE A 325 -5.54 21.41 -20.80
C ILE A 325 -4.38 20.63 -21.41
N LEU A 326 -3.77 21.10 -22.51
CA LEU A 326 -2.59 20.47 -23.12
C LEU A 326 -1.40 20.39 -22.15
N VAL A 327 -1.09 21.50 -21.48
CA VAL A 327 0.02 21.57 -20.52
C VAL A 327 -0.22 20.62 -19.35
N THR A 328 -1.46 20.56 -18.85
CA THR A 328 -1.83 19.65 -17.77
C THR A 328 -1.78 18.19 -18.25
N GLN A 329 -2.28 17.89 -19.44
CA GLN A 329 -2.21 16.54 -20.01
C GLN A 329 -0.77 16.06 -20.22
N GLY A 330 0.14 16.95 -20.63
CA GLY A 330 1.55 16.64 -20.85
C GLY A 330 2.30 16.21 -19.59
N GLY A 331 1.76 16.48 -18.39
CA GLY A 331 2.35 16.03 -17.13
C GLY A 331 1.79 14.72 -16.59
N LEU A 332 0.78 14.12 -17.23
CA LEU A 332 0.21 12.85 -16.78
C LEU A 332 1.08 11.66 -17.17
N HIS A 333 1.31 10.75 -16.23
CA HIS A 333 1.84 9.42 -16.56
C HIS A 333 0.76 8.52 -17.16
N ALA A 334 1.14 7.63 -18.08
CA ALA A 334 0.25 6.90 -18.99
C ALA A 334 -0.81 6.00 -18.31
N GLU A 335 -0.72 5.75 -17.00
CA GLU A 335 -1.64 4.87 -16.25
C GLU A 335 -2.19 5.51 -14.97
N SER A 336 -1.82 6.76 -14.66
CA SER A 336 -2.03 7.34 -13.33
C SER A 336 -3.49 7.66 -12.99
N LEU A 337 -4.39 7.68 -13.98
CA LEU A 337 -5.82 7.91 -13.78
C LEU A 337 -6.66 6.62 -13.87
N ALA A 338 -6.02 5.47 -14.09
CA ALA A 338 -6.72 4.20 -14.29
C ALA A 338 -7.01 3.46 -12.97
N GLY A 339 -6.45 3.90 -11.83
CA GLY A 339 -6.43 3.15 -10.57
C GLY A 339 -7.35 3.68 -9.47
N GLY A 340 -7.46 5.00 -9.29
CA GLY A 340 -8.12 5.59 -8.13
C GLY A 340 -9.11 6.72 -8.43
N ARG A 341 -10.29 6.67 -7.80
CA ARG A 341 -11.26 7.79 -7.80
C ARG A 341 -10.67 9.08 -7.23
N LEU A 342 -9.75 8.96 -6.27
CA LEU A 342 -9.08 10.10 -5.63
C LEU A 342 -8.14 10.84 -6.59
N GLU A 343 -7.37 10.11 -7.40
CA GLU A 343 -6.47 10.68 -8.42
C GLU A 343 -7.27 11.44 -9.48
N TRP A 344 -8.39 10.87 -9.94
CA TRP A 344 -9.28 11.55 -10.87
C TRP A 344 -9.91 12.82 -10.28
N ILE A 345 -10.43 12.76 -9.05
CA ILE A 345 -10.98 13.94 -8.35
C ILE A 345 -9.91 15.02 -8.19
N ALA A 346 -8.68 14.64 -7.81
CA ALA A 346 -7.58 15.57 -7.64
C ALA A 346 -7.15 16.20 -8.97
N TYR A 347 -7.13 15.41 -10.05
CA TYR A 347 -6.80 15.90 -11.39
C TYR A 347 -7.87 16.86 -11.90
N GLN A 348 -9.14 16.47 -11.82
CA GLN A 348 -10.27 17.31 -12.19
C GLN A 348 -10.29 18.61 -11.38
N GLY A 349 -10.06 18.53 -10.06
CA GLY A 349 -10.00 19.68 -9.16
C GLY A 349 -8.84 20.62 -9.50
N THR A 350 -7.66 20.07 -9.79
CA THR A 350 -6.48 20.84 -10.20
C THR A 350 -6.71 21.55 -11.52
N LEU A 351 -7.22 20.83 -12.53
CA LEU A 351 -7.57 21.41 -13.82
C LEU A 351 -8.63 22.50 -13.67
N ALA A 352 -9.67 22.25 -12.88
CA ALA A 352 -10.70 23.26 -12.58
C ALA A 352 -10.10 24.49 -11.89
N ALA A 353 -9.16 24.33 -10.96
CA ALA A 353 -8.48 25.46 -10.30
C ALA A 353 -7.67 26.31 -11.29
N VAL A 354 -6.93 25.69 -12.19
CA VAL A 354 -6.16 26.38 -13.26
C VAL A 354 -7.10 27.13 -14.20
N LEU A 355 -8.17 26.48 -14.66
CA LEU A 355 -9.16 27.12 -15.54
C LEU A 355 -9.93 28.25 -14.82
N THR A 356 -10.19 28.08 -13.52
CA THR A 356 -10.81 29.13 -12.67
C THR A 356 -9.90 30.35 -12.57
N LEU A 357 -8.59 30.13 -12.42
CA LEU A 357 -7.60 31.22 -12.41
C LEU A 357 -7.65 32.03 -13.71
N ILE A 358 -7.75 31.35 -14.86
CA ILE A 358 -7.86 32.00 -16.18
C ILE A 358 -9.14 32.83 -16.28
N VAL A 359 -10.31 32.22 -16.06
CA VAL A 359 -11.60 32.91 -16.20
C VAL A 359 -11.74 34.01 -15.17
N GLY A 360 -11.44 33.74 -13.91
CA GLY A 360 -11.59 34.72 -12.84
C GLY A 360 -10.66 35.91 -13.00
N SER A 361 -9.45 35.71 -13.53
CA SER A 361 -8.59 36.82 -13.97
C SER A 361 -9.24 37.60 -15.11
N ALA A 362 -9.71 36.94 -16.17
CA ALA A 362 -10.37 37.64 -17.28
C ALA A 362 -11.59 38.47 -16.80
N LEU A 363 -12.43 37.91 -15.91
CA LEU A 363 -13.57 38.58 -15.32
C LEU A 363 -13.16 39.75 -14.40
N ALA A 364 -12.10 39.59 -13.59
CA ALA A 364 -11.61 40.63 -12.71
C ALA A 364 -11.10 41.88 -13.47
N PHE A 365 -10.54 41.69 -14.67
CA PHE A 365 -10.03 42.75 -15.54
C PHE A 365 -11.11 43.31 -16.49
N THR A 366 -12.32 42.74 -16.51
CA THR A 366 -13.38 43.17 -17.42
C THR A 366 -14.00 44.51 -16.99
N ARG A 367 -14.17 45.42 -17.95
CA ARG A 367 -14.89 46.69 -17.77
C ARG A 367 -16.36 46.43 -17.43
N ALA A 368 -16.83 46.94 -16.29
CA ALA A 368 -18.25 46.84 -15.95
C ALA A 368 -19.08 47.81 -16.80
N ARG A 369 -20.14 47.29 -17.41
CA ARG A 369 -21.19 48.13 -18.02
C ARG A 369 -22.17 48.60 -16.95
N PRO A 370 -22.56 49.88 -16.92
CA PRO A 370 -23.55 50.38 -15.96
C PRO A 370 -24.92 49.67 -16.02
N GLU A 371 -25.27 49.11 -17.19
CA GLU A 371 -26.54 48.42 -17.48
C GLU A 371 -26.37 46.88 -17.54
N GLY A 372 -25.50 46.30 -16.71
CA GLY A 372 -25.27 44.85 -16.72
C GLY A 372 -26.52 44.06 -16.34
N ASN A 373 -26.96 43.14 -17.22
CA ASN A 373 -28.12 42.29 -16.97
C ASN A 373 -27.70 40.99 -16.26
N GLN A 374 -28.21 40.76 -15.05
CA GLN A 374 -27.97 39.54 -14.27
C GLN A 374 -28.44 38.26 -15.01
N GLY A 375 -29.45 38.36 -15.86
CA GLY A 375 -29.94 37.25 -16.70
C GLY A 375 -28.90 36.70 -17.68
N LEU A 376 -27.92 37.52 -18.10
CA LEU A 376 -26.81 37.05 -18.93
C LEU A 376 -25.86 36.13 -18.14
N GLY A 377 -25.73 36.33 -16.83
CA GLY A 377 -24.98 35.44 -15.94
C GLY A 377 -25.66 34.06 -15.84
N ALA A 378 -26.99 34.03 -15.68
CA ALA A 378 -27.74 32.77 -15.69
C ALA A 378 -27.63 32.05 -17.05
N ALA A 379 -27.76 32.79 -18.16
CA ALA A 379 -27.59 32.25 -19.51
C ALA A 379 -26.19 31.66 -19.71
N ALA A 380 -25.14 32.32 -19.21
CA ALA A 380 -23.77 31.78 -19.23
C ALA A 380 -23.68 30.42 -18.54
N MET A 381 -24.30 30.26 -17.37
CA MET A 381 -24.28 28.98 -16.64
C MET A 381 -25.04 27.89 -17.40
N VAL A 382 -26.22 28.20 -17.93
CA VAL A 382 -27.02 27.25 -18.72
C VAL A 382 -26.24 26.78 -19.95
N VAL A 383 -25.62 27.71 -20.69
CA VAL A 383 -24.81 27.38 -21.87
C VAL A 383 -23.60 26.52 -21.47
N ALA A 384 -22.91 26.84 -20.38
CA ALA A 384 -21.77 26.06 -19.91
C ALA A 384 -22.16 24.64 -19.48
N ILE A 385 -23.28 24.48 -18.78
CA ILE A 385 -23.81 23.16 -18.39
C ILE A 385 -24.23 22.35 -19.63
N ALA A 386 -24.88 22.99 -20.61
CA ALA A 386 -25.27 22.34 -21.86
C ALA A 386 -24.04 21.87 -22.67
N LEU A 387 -22.99 22.71 -22.76
CA LEU A 387 -21.73 22.34 -23.40
C LEU A 387 -21.01 21.19 -22.68
N ALA A 388 -21.03 21.18 -21.34
CA ALA A 388 -20.48 20.09 -20.54
C ALA A 388 -21.25 18.79 -20.75
N ALA A 389 -22.59 18.82 -20.73
CA ALA A 389 -23.43 17.66 -20.96
C ALA A 389 -23.25 17.09 -22.38
N ALA A 390 -23.19 17.96 -23.39
CA ALA A 390 -22.90 17.57 -24.77
C ALA A 390 -21.49 16.97 -24.91
N GLY A 391 -20.47 17.57 -24.30
CA GLY A 391 -19.11 17.05 -24.29
C GLY A 391 -18.99 15.71 -23.58
N ALA A 392 -19.64 15.56 -22.42
CA ALA A 392 -19.70 14.31 -21.66
C ALA A 392 -20.39 13.20 -22.47
N THR A 393 -21.51 13.51 -23.13
CA THR A 393 -22.21 12.57 -24.02
C THR A 393 -21.32 12.17 -25.20
N TYR A 394 -20.62 13.12 -25.80
CA TYR A 394 -19.69 12.86 -26.91
C TYR A 394 -18.53 11.95 -26.48
N VAL A 395 -17.91 12.21 -25.32
CA VAL A 395 -16.86 11.37 -24.73
C VAL A 395 -17.38 9.96 -24.43
N GLY A 396 -18.60 9.83 -23.90
CA GLY A 396 -19.23 8.54 -23.65
C GLY A 396 -19.41 7.69 -24.91
N LEU A 397 -19.69 8.33 -26.04
CA LEU A 397 -19.90 7.66 -27.34
C LEU A 397 -18.60 7.40 -28.12
N HIS A 398 -17.69 8.37 -28.17
CA HIS A 398 -16.51 8.34 -29.06
C HIS A 398 -15.19 8.14 -28.33
N ARG A 399 -15.21 8.08 -26.99
CA ARG A 399 -14.04 7.91 -26.10
C ARG A 399 -12.93 8.96 -26.29
N THR A 400 -13.23 10.04 -27.00
CA THR A 400 -12.32 11.13 -27.35
C THR A 400 -13.06 12.45 -27.30
N LEU A 401 -12.34 13.55 -27.04
CA LEU A 401 -12.87 14.91 -27.18
C LEU A 401 -11.86 15.74 -28.00
N PRO A 402 -12.29 16.36 -29.10
CA PRO A 402 -11.42 17.27 -29.85
C PRO A 402 -11.01 18.46 -28.99
N ILE A 403 -9.74 18.86 -29.06
CA ILE A 403 -9.22 19.89 -28.15
C ILE A 403 -9.91 21.25 -28.31
N TRP A 404 -10.33 21.56 -29.54
CA TRP A 404 -11.06 22.77 -29.88
C TRP A 404 -12.43 22.87 -29.17
N TRP A 405 -12.99 21.76 -28.67
CA TRP A 405 -14.25 21.76 -27.93
C TRP A 405 -14.21 22.69 -26.73
N THR A 406 -13.06 22.74 -26.05
CA THR A 406 -12.87 23.59 -24.86
C THR A 406 -12.81 25.08 -25.21
N ALA A 407 -12.52 25.42 -26.47
CA ALA A 407 -12.58 26.81 -26.95
C ALA A 407 -14.02 27.36 -26.98
N LEU A 408 -15.05 26.50 -27.02
CA LEU A 408 -16.46 26.90 -26.98
C LEU A 408 -16.84 27.63 -25.68
N TRP A 409 -16.03 27.51 -24.61
CA TRP A 409 -16.21 28.27 -23.37
C TRP A 409 -15.98 29.78 -23.53
N CYS A 410 -15.53 30.24 -24.71
CA CYS A 410 -15.51 31.66 -25.05
C CYS A 410 -16.91 32.32 -24.98
N VAL A 411 -17.96 31.58 -25.35
CA VAL A 411 -19.34 32.06 -25.36
C VAL A 411 -19.88 32.29 -23.94
N PRO A 412 -19.92 31.27 -23.05
CA PRO A 412 -20.41 31.47 -21.70
C PRO A 412 -19.50 32.42 -20.89
N THR A 413 -18.19 32.45 -21.15
CA THR A 413 -17.31 33.46 -20.52
C THR A 413 -17.67 34.89 -20.95
N SER A 414 -17.93 35.13 -22.24
CA SER A 414 -18.34 36.47 -22.72
C SER A 414 -19.66 36.92 -22.11
N LEU A 415 -20.62 36.00 -21.97
CA LEU A 415 -21.90 36.26 -21.31
C LEU A 415 -21.74 36.57 -19.82
N ALA A 416 -20.90 35.81 -19.12
CA ALA A 416 -20.54 36.07 -17.72
C ALA A 416 -19.79 37.41 -17.57
N ALA A 417 -18.90 37.76 -18.49
CA ALA A 417 -18.19 39.04 -18.49
C ALA A 417 -19.15 40.22 -18.71
N ALA A 418 -20.15 40.07 -19.59
CA ALA A 418 -21.16 41.08 -19.85
C ALA A 418 -22.13 41.31 -18.66
N SER A 419 -22.32 40.32 -17.80
CA SER A 419 -23.21 40.42 -16.62
C SER A 419 -22.56 41.08 -15.41
N ILE A 420 -21.22 41.16 -15.35
CA ILE A 420 -20.44 41.70 -14.20
C ILE A 420 -20.93 43.07 -13.72
N GLY A 421 -21.45 43.89 -14.64
CA GLY A 421 -21.99 45.22 -14.34
C GLY A 421 -23.28 45.25 -13.51
N GLY A 422 -24.00 44.13 -13.43
CA GLY A 422 -25.28 44.00 -12.72
C GLY A 422 -25.16 43.75 -11.21
N TRP A 423 -23.93 43.68 -10.68
CA TRP A 423 -23.65 43.48 -9.25
C TRP A 423 -22.85 44.65 -8.69
N ALA A 424 -23.24 45.12 -7.50
CA ALA A 424 -22.66 46.30 -6.86
C ALA A 424 -21.67 45.95 -5.74
N GLY A 425 -20.66 46.82 -5.56
CA GLY A 425 -19.74 46.77 -4.42
C GLY A 425 -19.02 45.43 -4.25
N TRP A 426 -19.15 44.83 -3.06
CA TRP A 426 -18.47 43.60 -2.66
C TRP A 426 -19.02 42.33 -3.33
N GLN A 427 -20.26 42.36 -3.85
CA GLN A 427 -20.88 41.19 -4.50
C GLN A 427 -20.23 40.88 -5.85
N ARG A 428 -19.80 41.90 -6.58
CA ARG A 428 -19.19 41.77 -7.91
C ARG A 428 -17.99 40.82 -7.96
N PRO A 429 -16.94 40.97 -7.12
CA PRO A 429 -15.82 40.03 -7.12
C PRO A 429 -16.23 38.62 -6.67
N LEU A 430 -17.10 38.50 -5.67
CA LEU A 430 -17.55 37.20 -5.16
C LEU A 430 -18.33 36.42 -6.22
N VAL A 431 -19.31 37.06 -6.87
CA VAL A 431 -20.08 36.44 -7.96
C VAL A 431 -19.21 36.16 -9.18
N GLY A 432 -18.26 37.06 -9.51
CA GLY A 432 -17.30 36.83 -10.59
C GLY A 432 -16.47 35.56 -10.42
N TRP A 433 -15.93 35.35 -9.21
CA TRP A 433 -15.16 34.15 -8.91
C TRP A 433 -16.02 32.88 -8.79
N LEU A 434 -17.25 32.98 -8.28
CA LEU A 434 -18.19 31.85 -8.28
C LEU A 434 -18.55 31.42 -9.70
N MET A 435 -18.86 32.38 -10.59
CA MET A 435 -19.10 32.10 -12.00
C MET A 435 -17.86 31.49 -12.66
N ALA A 436 -16.66 32.00 -12.37
CA ALA A 436 -15.42 31.43 -12.88
C ALA A 436 -15.26 29.96 -12.47
N GLY A 437 -15.54 29.62 -11.21
CA GLY A 437 -15.49 28.25 -10.71
C GLY A 437 -16.47 27.32 -11.43
N VAL A 438 -17.71 27.76 -11.67
CA VAL A 438 -18.72 26.97 -12.41
C VAL A 438 -18.31 26.79 -13.88
N LEU A 439 -17.87 27.85 -14.54
CA LEU A 439 -17.41 27.81 -15.94
C LEU A 439 -16.19 26.90 -16.11
N ALA A 440 -15.23 26.98 -15.19
CA ALA A 440 -14.04 26.15 -15.19
C ALA A 440 -14.36 24.68 -14.88
N GLY A 441 -15.21 24.41 -13.88
CA GLY A 441 -15.62 23.06 -13.51
C GLY A 441 -16.37 22.34 -14.64
N THR A 442 -17.25 23.07 -15.34
CA THR A 442 -17.97 22.53 -16.52
C THR A 442 -17.06 22.23 -17.70
N ALA A 443 -15.98 22.99 -17.90
CA ALA A 443 -14.97 22.70 -18.94
C ALA A 443 -14.03 21.55 -18.54
N ALA A 444 -13.60 21.51 -17.28
CA ALA A 444 -12.67 20.52 -16.76
C ALA A 444 -13.26 19.10 -16.75
N LEU A 445 -14.55 18.97 -16.48
CA LEU A 445 -15.22 17.68 -16.30
C LEU A 445 -15.13 16.75 -17.54
N PRO A 446 -15.58 17.15 -18.75
CA PRO A 446 -15.47 16.29 -19.93
C PRO A 446 -14.00 16.04 -20.34
N ALA A 447 -13.11 17.01 -20.15
CA ALA A 447 -11.68 16.87 -20.45
C ALA A 447 -10.98 15.87 -19.51
N ALA A 448 -11.28 15.92 -18.20
CA ALA A 448 -10.75 14.97 -17.22
C ALA A 448 -11.33 13.56 -17.40
N TRP A 449 -12.61 13.45 -17.75
CA TRP A 449 -13.24 12.15 -18.00
C TRP A 449 -12.63 11.44 -19.22
N GLN A 450 -12.33 12.18 -20.29
CA GLN A 450 -11.61 11.60 -21.44
C GLN A 450 -10.25 11.02 -21.03
N GLN A 451 -9.48 11.72 -20.19
CA GLN A 451 -8.16 11.25 -19.77
C GLN A 451 -8.24 9.98 -18.90
N GLN A 452 -9.27 9.88 -18.06
CA GLN A 452 -9.54 8.66 -17.30
C GLN A 452 -9.81 7.47 -18.24
N ILE A 453 -10.70 7.65 -19.22
CA ILE A 453 -11.02 6.60 -20.20
C ILE A 453 -9.76 6.19 -20.98
N ALA A 454 -8.95 7.16 -21.41
CA ALA A 454 -7.72 6.89 -22.13
C ALA A 454 -6.74 6.06 -21.27
N ALA A 455 -6.58 6.39 -19.99
CA ALA A 455 -5.76 5.64 -19.05
C ALA A 455 -6.30 4.22 -18.79
N GLU A 456 -7.62 4.07 -18.63
CA GLU A 456 -8.27 2.76 -18.48
C GLU A 456 -8.06 1.86 -19.71
N VAL A 457 -8.19 2.43 -20.92
CA VAL A 457 -7.93 1.73 -22.19
C VAL A 457 -6.45 1.38 -22.34
N ALA A 458 -5.54 2.31 -22.00
CA ALA A 458 -4.10 2.07 -22.06
C ALA A 458 -3.70 0.94 -21.11
N ARG A 459 -4.18 0.96 -19.87
CA ARG A 459 -3.96 -0.09 -18.87
C ARG A 459 -4.50 -1.44 -19.35
N GLY A 460 -5.74 -1.46 -19.87
CA GLY A 460 -6.33 -2.69 -20.44
C GLY A 460 -5.53 -3.21 -21.64
N THR A 461 -5.02 -2.32 -22.49
CA THR A 461 -4.19 -2.69 -23.65
C THR A 461 -2.83 -3.23 -23.21
N ALA A 462 -2.18 -2.60 -22.24
CA ALA A 462 -0.93 -3.08 -21.66
C ALA A 462 -1.11 -4.46 -21.02
N GLN A 463 -2.22 -4.68 -20.31
CA GLN A 463 -2.58 -5.98 -19.74
C GLN A 463 -2.80 -7.04 -20.82
N LEU A 464 -3.58 -6.74 -21.87
CA LEU A 464 -3.79 -7.66 -23.00
C LEU A 464 -2.49 -7.95 -23.74
N THR A 465 -1.61 -6.96 -23.88
CA THR A 465 -0.29 -7.12 -24.52
C THR A 465 0.62 -8.00 -23.67
N ALA A 466 0.63 -7.81 -22.34
CA ALA A 466 1.38 -8.67 -21.43
C ALA A 466 0.87 -10.11 -21.44
N ILE A 467 -0.46 -10.29 -21.48
CA ILE A 467 -1.11 -11.60 -21.64
C ILE A 467 -0.69 -12.26 -22.96
N ALA A 468 -0.74 -11.51 -24.06
CA ALA A 468 -0.41 -11.99 -25.40
C ALA A 468 1.11 -12.08 -25.69
N ALA A 469 1.97 -11.54 -24.82
CA ALA A 469 3.41 -11.49 -25.03
C ALA A 469 4.01 -12.90 -25.09
N PRO A 470 4.79 -13.28 -26.10
CA PRO A 470 5.25 -14.67 -26.28
C PRO A 470 6.15 -15.18 -25.15
N GLU A 471 6.91 -14.29 -24.48
CA GLU A 471 7.77 -14.62 -23.35
C GLU A 471 7.62 -13.63 -22.17
N ASP A 472 7.66 -14.16 -20.94
CA ASP A 472 7.69 -13.38 -19.69
C ASP A 472 9.09 -13.55 -19.06
N LEU A 473 9.93 -12.54 -19.25
CA LEU A 473 11.33 -12.55 -18.79
C LEU A 473 11.47 -12.46 -17.27
N ALA A 474 10.48 -11.93 -16.55
CA ALA A 474 10.51 -11.84 -15.10
C ALA A 474 10.21 -13.22 -14.50
N LEU A 475 9.12 -13.85 -14.94
CA LEU A 475 8.75 -15.21 -14.53
C LEU A 475 9.85 -16.22 -14.85
N ARG A 476 10.44 -16.13 -16.05
CA ARG A 476 11.57 -16.98 -16.46
C ARG A 476 12.77 -16.87 -15.51
N ARG A 477 13.17 -15.64 -15.16
CA ARG A 477 14.30 -15.41 -14.23
C ARG A 477 13.97 -15.91 -12.81
N GLY A 478 12.75 -15.66 -12.34
CA GLY A 478 12.29 -16.15 -11.04
C GLY A 478 12.29 -17.68 -10.96
N LEU A 479 11.80 -18.37 -11.99
CA LEU A 479 11.79 -19.83 -12.04
C LEU A 479 13.21 -20.44 -12.05
N LEU A 480 14.14 -19.86 -12.80
CA LEU A 480 15.54 -20.31 -12.79
C LEU A 480 16.18 -20.14 -11.40
N ARG A 481 16.00 -18.97 -10.79
CA ARG A 481 16.51 -18.69 -9.44
C ARG A 481 15.87 -19.59 -8.38
N LEU A 482 14.60 -19.94 -8.54
CA LEU A 482 13.91 -20.91 -7.68
C LEU A 482 14.62 -22.26 -7.71
N GLY A 483 15.01 -22.75 -8.89
CA GLY A 483 15.76 -24.00 -9.00
C GLY A 483 17.11 -23.96 -8.28
N GLU A 484 17.87 -22.88 -8.45
CA GLU A 484 19.16 -22.69 -7.77
C GLU A 484 19.03 -22.67 -6.24
N VAL A 485 18.02 -21.96 -5.73
CA VAL A 485 17.78 -21.87 -4.28
C VAL A 485 17.27 -23.21 -3.73
N ALA A 486 16.39 -23.92 -4.46
CA ALA A 486 15.90 -25.23 -4.05
C ALA A 486 17.03 -26.25 -3.89
N ASP A 487 17.91 -26.34 -4.89
CA ASP A 487 19.10 -27.20 -4.88
C ASP A 487 20.04 -26.84 -3.72
N SER A 488 20.24 -25.54 -3.45
CA SER A 488 21.03 -25.09 -2.29
C SER A 488 20.42 -25.48 -0.94
N LEU A 489 19.11 -25.32 -0.76
CA LEU A 489 18.42 -25.64 0.50
C LEU A 489 18.36 -27.15 0.75
N GLU A 490 18.20 -27.93 -0.31
CA GLU A 490 18.16 -29.38 -0.24
C GLU A 490 19.53 -29.97 0.16
N ARG A 491 20.62 -29.44 -0.41
CA ARG A 491 22.00 -29.78 0.03
C ARG A 491 22.29 -29.42 1.47
N ALA A 492 21.65 -28.36 2.00
CA ALA A 492 21.72 -27.98 3.41
C ALA A 492 20.89 -28.91 4.33
N GLY A 493 20.23 -29.93 3.78
CA GLY A 493 19.48 -30.92 4.55
C GLY A 493 18.14 -30.42 5.09
N LYS A 494 17.58 -29.35 4.52
CA LYS A 494 16.26 -28.82 4.91
C LYS A 494 15.14 -29.78 4.50
N ARG A 495 14.00 -29.73 5.19
CA ARG A 495 12.83 -30.58 4.88
C ARG A 495 12.21 -30.14 3.56
N ASP A 496 11.48 -31.04 2.90
CA ASP A 496 10.96 -30.81 1.56
C ASP A 496 10.04 -29.58 1.47
N LEU A 497 9.17 -29.36 2.46
CA LEU A 497 8.38 -28.13 2.56
C LEU A 497 9.24 -26.87 2.75
N ASP A 498 10.31 -26.94 3.54
CA ASP A 498 11.24 -25.82 3.76
C ASP A 498 12.02 -25.49 2.48
N VAL A 499 12.39 -26.51 1.70
CA VAL A 499 13.04 -26.36 0.39
C VAL A 499 12.09 -25.67 -0.59
N MET A 500 10.84 -26.16 -0.71
CA MET A 500 9.86 -25.60 -1.64
C MET A 500 9.53 -24.15 -1.30
N TYR A 501 9.27 -23.87 -0.02
CA TYR A 501 8.94 -22.54 0.44
C TYR A 501 10.14 -21.59 0.38
N GLY A 502 11.30 -22.03 0.88
CA GLY A 502 12.52 -21.24 0.86
C GLY A 502 12.99 -20.92 -0.57
N ALA A 503 12.80 -21.84 -1.51
CA ALA A 503 13.06 -21.60 -2.93
C ALA A 503 12.10 -20.59 -3.54
N TRP A 504 10.80 -20.70 -3.25
CA TRP A 504 9.81 -19.72 -3.68
C TRP A 504 10.15 -18.31 -3.18
N ARG A 505 10.48 -18.16 -1.90
CA ARG A 505 10.88 -16.87 -1.32
C ARG A 505 12.23 -16.38 -1.86
N GLY A 506 13.28 -17.19 -1.78
CA GLY A 506 14.64 -16.80 -2.18
C GLY A 506 14.78 -16.51 -3.68
N SER A 507 13.84 -16.96 -4.50
CA SER A 507 13.77 -16.62 -5.92
C SER A 507 13.22 -15.22 -6.22
N GLY A 508 12.55 -14.57 -5.27
CA GLY A 508 11.80 -13.32 -5.47
C GLY A 508 10.37 -13.51 -6.02
N LEU A 509 9.98 -14.74 -6.40
CA LEU A 509 8.61 -15.03 -6.89
C LEU A 509 7.53 -14.82 -5.82
N ALA A 510 7.91 -14.84 -4.54
CA ALA A 510 7.01 -14.53 -3.42
C ALA A 510 6.64 -13.05 -3.36
N ASP A 511 7.60 -12.16 -3.62
CA ASP A 511 7.39 -10.71 -3.58
C ASP A 511 6.48 -10.24 -4.72
N ASP A 512 6.58 -10.91 -5.88
CA ASP A 512 5.75 -10.67 -7.05
C ASP A 512 4.36 -11.36 -6.98
N ALA A 513 4.08 -12.11 -5.90
CA ALA A 513 2.85 -12.87 -5.68
C ALA A 513 2.47 -13.79 -6.87
N VAL A 514 3.47 -14.38 -7.51
CA VAL A 514 3.28 -15.22 -8.70
C VAL A 514 2.55 -16.51 -8.31
N PRO A 515 1.42 -16.86 -8.99
CA PRO A 515 0.79 -18.15 -8.77
C PRO A 515 1.75 -19.27 -9.19
N LEU A 516 1.89 -20.31 -8.39
CA LEU A 516 2.83 -21.37 -8.69
C LEU A 516 2.38 -22.71 -8.12
N ARG A 517 2.66 -23.80 -8.83
CA ARG A 517 2.67 -25.13 -8.24
C ARG A 517 4.12 -25.61 -8.14
N ILE A 518 4.57 -25.94 -6.94
CA ILE A 518 5.84 -26.64 -6.73
C ILE A 518 5.52 -28.05 -6.30
N THR A 519 6.16 -29.04 -6.90
CA THR A 519 6.00 -30.45 -6.55
C THR A 519 7.37 -31.08 -6.40
N ILE A 520 7.61 -31.78 -5.30
CA ILE A 520 8.77 -32.65 -5.13
C ILE A 520 8.35 -34.09 -5.45
N TRP A 521 9.09 -34.70 -6.35
CA TRP A 521 8.94 -36.06 -6.81
C TRP A 521 10.02 -36.93 -6.18
N ARG A 522 9.63 -38.12 -5.72
CA ARG A 522 10.52 -39.15 -5.16
C ARG A 522 10.32 -40.45 -5.93
N GLU A 523 11.33 -41.31 -5.90
CA GLU A 523 11.20 -42.65 -6.47
C GLU A 523 10.14 -43.43 -5.67
N GLY A 524 9.17 -44.02 -6.38
CA GLY A 524 8.08 -44.77 -5.79
C GLY A 524 8.56 -45.99 -5.02
N SER A 525 7.81 -46.39 -4.00
CA SER A 525 8.15 -47.58 -3.19
C SER A 525 8.04 -48.90 -3.97
N ASP A 526 7.31 -48.89 -5.08
CA ASP A 526 7.18 -50.00 -6.01
C ASP A 526 7.92 -49.67 -7.32
N SER A 527 8.95 -50.44 -7.64
CA SER A 527 9.90 -50.21 -8.75
C SER A 527 9.28 -50.15 -10.16
N ALA A 528 7.97 -50.40 -10.29
CA ALA A 528 7.22 -50.34 -11.53
C ALA A 528 6.51 -49.00 -11.79
N GLU A 529 6.28 -48.14 -10.78
CA GLU A 529 5.47 -46.91 -10.93
C GLU A 529 6.28 -45.63 -11.22
N GLY A 530 7.61 -45.67 -11.17
CA GLY A 530 8.46 -44.52 -11.49
C GLY A 530 8.46 -43.44 -10.39
N LEU A 531 8.52 -42.15 -10.77
CA LEU A 531 8.50 -41.04 -9.82
C LEU A 531 7.08 -40.74 -9.32
N GLU A 532 6.90 -40.74 -8.01
CA GLU A 532 5.68 -40.35 -7.32
C GLU A 532 5.78 -38.94 -6.74
N ALA A 533 4.68 -38.20 -6.79
CA ALA A 533 4.61 -36.87 -6.17
C ALA A 533 4.52 -37.01 -4.65
N ALA A 534 5.58 -36.65 -3.94
CA ALA A 534 5.66 -36.79 -2.49
C ALA A 534 5.04 -35.60 -1.76
N ASP A 535 5.47 -34.39 -2.12
CA ASP A 535 5.03 -33.15 -1.47
C ASP A 535 4.67 -32.11 -2.54
N GLU A 536 3.58 -31.36 -2.32
CA GLU A 536 3.09 -30.35 -3.26
C GLU A 536 2.71 -29.04 -2.54
N LEU A 537 3.26 -27.93 -3.02
CA LEU A 537 2.96 -26.58 -2.58
C LEU A 537 2.18 -25.86 -3.69
N ARG A 538 0.96 -25.42 -3.36
CA ARG A 538 0.06 -24.71 -4.27
C ARG A 538 -0.06 -23.26 -3.84
N ILE A 539 0.24 -22.35 -4.75
CA ILE A 539 0.23 -20.91 -4.52
C ILE A 539 -0.69 -20.30 -5.58
N GLY A 540 -1.92 -19.93 -5.20
CA GLY A 540 -2.85 -19.26 -6.13
C GLY A 540 -3.26 -20.06 -7.37
N VAL A 541 -3.05 -21.39 -7.39
CA VAL A 541 -3.41 -22.30 -8.49
C VAL A 541 -4.49 -23.30 -8.04
N GLY A 542 -5.23 -23.86 -9.00
CA GLY A 542 -6.30 -24.84 -8.75
C GLY A 542 -5.80 -26.19 -8.21
N THR A 543 -6.73 -27.13 -8.05
CA THR A 543 -6.43 -28.49 -7.55
C THR A 543 -5.87 -29.41 -8.63
N ASP A 544 -6.22 -29.16 -9.89
CA ASP A 544 -5.92 -30.07 -11.00
C ASP A 544 -4.47 -29.94 -11.45
N ARG A 545 -3.77 -31.08 -11.57
CA ARG A 545 -2.37 -31.14 -11.99
C ARG A 545 -2.27 -31.19 -13.52
N PRO A 546 -1.53 -30.28 -14.18
CA PRO A 546 -1.27 -30.36 -15.61
C PRO A 546 -0.68 -31.71 -16.00
N GLY A 547 -1.24 -32.31 -17.06
CA GLY A 547 -1.04 -33.72 -17.38
C GLY A 547 0.41 -34.14 -17.66
N ARG A 548 1.28 -33.23 -18.15
CA ARG A 548 2.67 -33.57 -18.50
C ARG A 548 3.70 -33.29 -17.40
N ILE A 549 3.32 -32.81 -16.22
CA ILE A 549 4.31 -32.48 -15.18
C ILE A 549 5.06 -33.76 -14.74
N ALA A 550 4.37 -34.89 -14.63
CA ALA A 550 4.99 -36.16 -14.27
C ALA A 550 6.01 -36.63 -15.34
N ASP A 551 5.72 -36.42 -16.62
CA ASP A 551 6.64 -36.75 -17.71
C ASP A 551 7.87 -35.83 -17.69
N ILE A 552 7.69 -34.53 -17.41
CA ILE A 552 8.80 -33.58 -17.26
C ILE A 552 9.66 -33.94 -16.05
N ALA A 553 9.04 -34.35 -14.94
CA ALA A 553 9.78 -34.80 -13.75
C ALA A 553 10.65 -36.02 -14.08
N ARG A 554 10.11 -36.99 -14.82
CA ARG A 554 10.84 -38.18 -15.28
C ARG A 554 12.00 -37.82 -16.21
N ASP A 555 11.74 -36.98 -17.20
CA ASP A 555 12.76 -36.51 -18.15
C ASP A 555 13.88 -35.73 -17.45
N THR A 556 13.53 -34.90 -16.46
CA THR A 556 14.50 -34.17 -15.62
C THR A 556 15.35 -35.11 -14.78
N HIS A 557 14.73 -36.16 -14.21
CA HIS A 557 15.45 -37.19 -13.45
C HIS A 557 16.44 -37.97 -14.32
N GLU A 558 16.02 -38.36 -15.52
CA GLU A 558 16.86 -39.10 -16.48
C GLU A 558 18.04 -38.26 -16.99
N ARG A 559 17.82 -36.95 -17.24
CA ARG A 559 18.86 -36.04 -17.75
C ARG A 559 19.81 -35.53 -16.68
N GLY A 560 19.36 -35.41 -15.43
CA GLY A 560 20.17 -34.89 -14.33
C GLY A 560 20.57 -33.41 -14.46
N SER A 561 19.88 -32.63 -15.30
CA SER A 561 20.11 -31.18 -15.46
C SER A 561 18.82 -30.37 -15.32
N SER A 562 18.91 -29.16 -14.77
CA SER A 562 17.76 -28.26 -14.67
C SER A 562 17.36 -27.72 -16.04
N GLU A 563 16.08 -27.80 -16.39
CA GLU A 563 15.58 -27.35 -17.70
C GLU A 563 14.24 -26.60 -17.57
N LEU A 564 14.10 -25.54 -18.37
CA LEU A 564 12.89 -24.73 -18.44
C LEU A 564 12.13 -25.06 -19.73
N PHE A 565 10.93 -25.58 -19.58
CA PHE A 565 10.01 -25.93 -20.66
C PHE A 565 8.98 -24.82 -20.87
N HIS A 566 8.78 -24.43 -22.13
CA HIS A 566 7.71 -23.49 -22.55
C HIS A 566 6.58 -24.29 -23.18
N LEU A 567 5.48 -24.46 -22.45
CA LEU A 567 4.43 -25.41 -22.80
C LEU A 567 3.21 -24.76 -23.49
N ARG A 568 3.06 -23.42 -23.41
CA ARG A 568 1.95 -22.66 -24.02
C ARG A 568 0.55 -23.28 -23.80
N TRP A 569 0.31 -23.92 -22.66
CA TRP A 569 -1.00 -24.48 -22.33
C TRP A 569 -1.82 -23.54 -21.47
N ASP A 570 -3.14 -23.77 -21.42
CA ASP A 570 -4.12 -23.01 -20.64
C ASP A 570 -3.95 -23.19 -19.11
N ASP A 571 -3.19 -24.20 -18.66
CA ASP A 571 -2.92 -24.52 -17.27
C ASP A 571 -1.42 -24.45 -16.87
N ALA A 572 -0.51 -24.34 -17.85
CA ALA A 572 0.94 -24.23 -17.63
C ALA A 572 1.66 -23.52 -18.79
N ARG A 573 2.23 -22.33 -18.54
CA ARG A 573 3.04 -21.60 -19.54
C ARG A 573 4.51 -21.97 -19.48
N TYR A 574 5.04 -22.02 -18.25
CA TYR A 574 6.42 -22.36 -17.96
C TYR A 574 6.47 -23.46 -16.92
N VAL A 575 7.32 -24.45 -17.16
CA VAL A 575 7.65 -25.48 -16.18
C VAL A 575 9.15 -25.54 -16.07
N ILE A 576 9.69 -25.42 -14.86
CA ILE A 576 11.08 -25.77 -14.60
C ILE A 576 11.13 -27.13 -13.92
N GLY A 577 11.96 -28.02 -14.45
CA GLY A 577 12.37 -29.25 -13.78
C GLY A 577 13.77 -29.06 -13.21
N VAL A 578 13.96 -29.40 -11.94
CA VAL A 578 15.22 -29.24 -11.21
C VAL A 578 15.55 -30.59 -10.57
N PRO A 579 16.64 -31.26 -10.98
CA PRO A 579 17.10 -32.45 -10.31
C PRO A 579 17.61 -32.08 -8.91
N LEU A 580 17.16 -32.81 -7.91
CA LEU A 580 17.61 -32.70 -6.53
C LEU A 580 18.47 -33.93 -6.18
N SER A 581 19.17 -33.88 -5.06
CA SER A 581 20.00 -35.00 -4.59
C SER A 581 19.15 -36.24 -4.31
N ARG A 582 19.79 -37.42 -4.38
CA ARG A 582 19.17 -38.74 -4.11
C ARG A 582 18.02 -39.10 -5.08
N GLY A 583 18.14 -38.73 -6.35
CA GLY A 583 17.16 -39.10 -7.38
C GLY A 583 15.82 -38.37 -7.26
N ARG A 584 15.74 -37.32 -6.44
CA ARG A 584 14.53 -36.50 -6.31
C ARG A 584 14.47 -35.47 -7.41
N VAL A 585 13.27 -35.00 -7.74
CA VAL A 585 13.09 -33.90 -8.71
C VAL A 585 12.12 -32.89 -8.15
N LEU A 586 12.43 -31.60 -8.29
CA LEU A 586 11.49 -30.53 -8.06
C LEU A 586 10.98 -30.01 -9.39
N THR A 587 9.67 -29.94 -9.55
CA THR A 587 9.04 -29.24 -10.68
C THR A 587 8.31 -28.01 -10.18
N ALA A 588 8.51 -26.87 -10.82
CA ALA A 588 7.78 -25.64 -10.55
C ALA A 588 7.04 -25.17 -11.81
N VAL A 589 5.73 -24.95 -11.69
CA VAL A 589 4.84 -24.60 -12.79
C VAL A 589 4.24 -23.21 -12.58
N GLY A 590 4.55 -22.30 -13.50
CA GLY A 590 3.98 -20.96 -13.57
C GLY A 590 2.75 -20.90 -14.50
N PRO A 591 1.84 -19.93 -14.29
CA PRO A 591 0.50 -19.95 -14.87
C PRO A 591 0.49 -19.61 -16.36
N ALA A 592 -0.54 -20.09 -17.03
CA ALA A 592 -0.87 -19.84 -18.43
C ALA A 592 -1.16 -18.37 -18.73
N ILE A 593 -2.09 -17.76 -17.99
CA ILE A 593 -2.55 -16.36 -18.06
C ILE A 593 -3.32 -16.13 -16.76
N SER A 594 -2.99 -15.10 -15.97
CA SER A 594 -3.85 -14.71 -14.84
C SER A 594 -5.00 -13.84 -15.35
N THR A 595 -6.24 -14.36 -15.35
CA THR A 595 -7.47 -13.55 -15.54
C THR A 595 -7.87 -12.73 -14.31
N PHE A 596 -7.12 -12.82 -13.21
CA PHE A 596 -7.38 -12.04 -11.99
C PHE A 596 -6.67 -10.68 -12.03
N ALA A 597 -7.14 -9.81 -12.93
CA ALA A 597 -6.75 -8.40 -12.99
C ALA A 597 -7.55 -7.57 -11.98
N SER A 598 -7.47 -7.90 -10.69
CA SER A 598 -7.81 -7.05 -9.53
C SER A 598 -7.73 -7.93 -8.29
N PHE A 599 -7.12 -7.43 -7.21
CA PHE A 599 -6.63 -8.19 -6.05
C PHE A 599 -5.30 -8.92 -6.28
N ARG A 600 -4.22 -8.12 -6.30
CA ARG A 600 -2.95 -8.59 -5.76
C ARG A 600 -3.14 -8.81 -4.26
N SER A 601 -3.59 -10.01 -3.88
CA SER A 601 -3.13 -10.63 -2.64
C SER A 601 -3.06 -12.13 -2.89
N ALA A 602 -1.89 -12.73 -2.63
CA ALA A 602 -1.76 -14.18 -2.55
C ALA A 602 -2.69 -14.79 -1.47
N LEU A 603 -3.25 -13.93 -0.59
CA LEU A 603 -4.20 -14.29 0.46
C LEU A 603 -5.65 -14.48 -0.02
N ALA A 604 -6.07 -13.93 -1.15
CA ALA A 604 -7.47 -14.09 -1.60
C ALA A 604 -7.82 -15.55 -1.93
N ALA A 605 -6.82 -16.38 -2.22
CA ALA A 605 -6.96 -17.83 -2.36
C ALA A 605 -7.02 -18.55 -1.00
N LEU A 606 -6.27 -18.07 0.00
CA LEU A 606 -6.33 -18.58 1.39
C LEU A 606 -7.65 -18.23 2.09
N MET A 607 -8.27 -17.09 1.76
CA MET A 607 -9.56 -16.67 2.32
C MET A 607 -10.77 -17.34 1.68
N ARG A 608 -10.63 -18.00 0.51
CA ARG A 608 -11.73 -18.71 -0.17
C ARG A 608 -11.94 -20.16 0.29
N GLY A 609 -11.17 -20.62 1.28
CA GLY A 609 -11.37 -21.93 1.94
C GLY A 609 -12.40 -21.93 3.07
N GLY A 610 -13.05 -20.79 3.36
CA GLY A 610 -14.09 -20.66 4.39
C GLY A 610 -15.48 -20.53 3.79
N SER A 611 -16.01 -21.60 3.20
CA SER A 611 -17.44 -21.78 3.01
C SER A 611 -17.77 -23.27 2.97
N GLY A 612 -17.91 -23.83 4.16
CA GLY A 612 -18.84 -24.92 4.46
C GLY A 612 -19.90 -24.36 5.39
#